data_AF-A0A5N5GXK1-F1
#
_entry.id   AF-A0A5N5GXK1-F1
#
_cell.length_a   1.000
_cell.length_b   1.000
_cell.length_c   1.000
_cell.angle_alpha   90.00
_cell.angle_beta   90.00
_cell.angle_gamma   90.00
#
_symmetry.space_group_name_H-M   'P 1'
#
loop_
_entity.id
_entity.type
_entity.pdbx_description
1 polymer ?
#
loop_
_entity_poly.entity_id
_entity_poly.type
_entity_poly.pdbx_seq_one_letter_code
_entity_poly.pdbx_strand_id
1 'polypeptide(L)'
;METSILPSPTLPTFFSIFLLIYLSAYFLLFRNWGPNHRPEASSCLISLSHGTAAAAMAAHAILRSHKATTFASPNTPTQNTVLEFSVAYFSLDLLHYVLFFPNDVLFILHHLATLYVFTTCRYVVRHGAHAILVLLLLAEITSGCQNAWTLAGFRRAGSPAAAKLYDFLSPKFYALYSVFRGILGPMFMYKMGVFYVSGAADPVIPRWAWVSWMVVISVAICLSILWVLNLWIDWCKNKMQKKMR
;
A
#
# COMPACT_ATOMS: atom_id res chain seq x y z
N MET A 1 -15.28 -37.73 -1.83
CA MET A 1 -14.74 -36.73 -2.77
C MET A 1 -13.78 -35.87 -1.99
N GLU A 2 -12.51 -36.29 -1.96
CA GLU A 2 -11.44 -35.54 -1.31
C GLU A 2 -11.22 -34.26 -2.12
N THR A 3 -11.64 -33.12 -1.58
CA THR A 3 -11.22 -31.82 -2.12
C THR A 3 -9.72 -31.73 -1.90
N SER A 4 -8.95 -31.93 -2.95
CA SER A 4 -7.52 -31.65 -2.98
C SER A 4 -7.30 -30.21 -2.50
N ILE A 5 -6.90 -30.05 -1.24
CA ILE A 5 -6.56 -28.75 -0.67
C ILE A 5 -5.25 -28.36 -1.33
N LEU A 6 -5.31 -27.54 -2.38
CA LEU A 6 -4.11 -26.91 -2.92
C LEU A 6 -3.40 -26.22 -1.74
N PRO A 7 -2.09 -26.44 -1.54
CA PRO A 7 -1.39 -25.78 -0.46
C PRO A 7 -1.57 -24.27 -0.60
N SER A 8 -2.00 -23.62 0.49
CA SER A 8 -2.16 -22.17 0.48
C SER A 8 -0.80 -21.54 0.16
N PRO A 9 -0.73 -20.59 -0.79
CA PRO A 9 0.54 -19.98 -1.17
C PRO A 9 1.22 -19.37 0.05
N THR A 10 2.52 -19.62 0.15
CA THR A 10 3.36 -19.19 1.27
C THR A 10 4.06 -17.88 0.92
N LEU A 11 4.60 -17.18 1.93
CA LEU A 11 5.42 -15.99 1.74
C LEU A 11 6.51 -16.15 0.65
N PRO A 12 7.35 -17.20 0.61
CA PRO A 12 8.30 -17.42 -0.48
C PRO A 12 7.67 -17.55 -1.87
N THR A 13 6.49 -18.17 -1.96
CA THR A 13 5.75 -18.30 -3.23
C THR A 13 5.32 -16.93 -3.74
N PHE A 14 4.72 -16.10 -2.89
CA PHE A 14 4.34 -14.75 -3.26
C PHE A 14 5.54 -13.88 -3.61
N PHE A 15 6.63 -13.96 -2.85
CA PHE A 15 7.86 -13.24 -3.15
C PHE A 15 8.40 -13.61 -4.54
N SER A 16 8.39 -14.91 -4.86
CA SER A 16 8.82 -15.41 -6.17
C SER A 16 7.93 -14.90 -7.30
N ILE A 17 6.61 -14.83 -7.08
CA ILE A 17 5.66 -14.25 -8.05
C ILE A 17 5.99 -12.77 -8.30
N PHE A 18 6.14 -11.97 -7.25
CA PHE A 18 6.49 -10.56 -7.41
C PHE A 18 7.85 -10.37 -8.07
N LEU A 19 8.83 -11.22 -7.75
CA LEU A 19 10.15 -11.19 -8.37
C LEU A 19 10.04 -11.47 -9.88
N LEU A 20 9.26 -12.48 -10.28
CA LEU A 20 9.03 -12.78 -11.70
C LEU A 20 8.33 -11.63 -12.42
N ILE A 21 7.35 -10.98 -11.78
CA ILE A 21 6.69 -9.79 -12.36
C ILE A 21 7.71 -8.67 -12.51
N TYR A 22 8.51 -8.38 -11.49
CA TYR A 22 9.53 -7.33 -11.51
C TYR A 22 10.57 -7.57 -12.62
N LEU A 23 11.12 -8.78 -12.71
CA LEU A 23 12.11 -9.14 -13.72
C LEU A 23 11.51 -9.08 -15.12
N SER A 24 10.26 -9.54 -15.30
CA SER A 24 9.55 -9.44 -16.58
C SER A 24 9.30 -7.98 -16.96
N ALA A 25 8.92 -7.14 -15.99
CA ALA A 25 8.77 -5.70 -16.20
C ALA A 25 10.10 -5.06 -16.64
N TYR A 26 11.18 -5.39 -15.93
CA TYR A 26 12.50 -4.79 -16.14
C TYR A 26 13.15 -5.20 -17.46
N PHE A 27 13.16 -6.51 -17.75
CA PHE A 27 13.87 -7.08 -18.90
C PHE A 27 13.03 -7.17 -20.18
N LEU A 28 11.69 -7.19 -20.08
CA LEU A 28 10.82 -7.36 -21.25
C LEU A 28 10.01 -6.09 -21.55
N LEU A 29 9.19 -5.63 -20.59
CA LEU A 29 8.22 -4.55 -20.84
C LEU A 29 8.89 -3.17 -20.94
N PHE A 30 9.77 -2.85 -19.98
CA PHE A 30 10.44 -1.55 -19.87
C PHE A 30 11.90 -1.61 -20.36
N ARG A 31 12.27 -2.64 -21.13
CA ARG A 31 13.65 -2.84 -21.62
C ARG A 31 14.23 -1.63 -22.38
N ASN A 32 13.36 -0.88 -23.05
CA ASN A 32 13.73 0.30 -23.83
C ASN A 32 13.65 1.62 -23.02
N TRP A 33 13.30 1.55 -21.75
CA TRP A 33 13.27 2.73 -20.87
C TRP A 33 14.68 3.01 -20.35
N GLY A 34 14.96 4.29 -20.08
CA GLY A 34 16.26 4.72 -19.56
C GLY A 34 16.60 4.12 -18.19
N PRO A 35 17.89 4.15 -17.78
CA PRO A 35 18.38 3.48 -16.58
C PRO A 35 17.69 3.93 -15.29
N ASN A 36 17.19 5.18 -15.23
CA ASN A 36 16.48 5.68 -14.05
C ASN A 36 14.99 5.26 -14.07
N HIS A 37 14.28 5.48 -15.18
CA HIS A 37 12.84 5.19 -15.25
C HIS A 37 12.50 3.70 -15.37
N ARG A 38 13.43 2.87 -15.85
CA ARG A 38 13.20 1.42 -16.00
C ARG A 38 12.94 0.73 -14.66
N PRO A 39 13.84 0.80 -13.65
CA PRO A 39 13.60 0.19 -12.36
C PRO A 39 12.34 0.78 -11.70
N GLU A 40 12.15 2.09 -11.74
CA GLU A 40 10.96 2.79 -11.21
C GLU A 40 9.65 2.28 -11.85
N ALA A 41 9.61 2.13 -13.18
CA ALA A 41 8.44 1.60 -13.87
C ALA A 41 8.17 0.13 -13.51
N SER A 42 9.22 -0.67 -13.30
CA SER A 42 9.10 -2.04 -12.83
C SER A 42 8.54 -2.13 -11.40
N SER A 43 9.01 -1.29 -10.48
CA SER A 43 8.43 -1.13 -9.14
C SER A 43 6.96 -0.72 -9.21
N CYS A 44 6.63 0.24 -10.08
CA CYS A 44 5.26 0.67 -10.29
C CYS A 44 4.35 -0.46 -10.80
N LEU A 45 4.86 -1.36 -11.65
CA LEU A 45 4.09 -2.52 -12.12
C LEU A 45 3.83 -3.54 -11.00
N ILE A 46 4.84 -3.88 -10.18
CA ILE A 46 4.60 -4.78 -9.04
C ILE A 46 3.67 -4.15 -8.00
N SER A 47 3.74 -2.83 -7.79
CA SER A 47 2.82 -2.08 -6.95
C SER A 47 1.39 -2.12 -7.49
N LEU A 48 1.20 -2.00 -8.81
CA LEU A 48 -0.11 -2.13 -9.44
C LEU A 48 -0.69 -3.54 -9.28
N SER A 49 0.15 -4.57 -9.49
CA SER A 49 -0.22 -5.98 -9.30
C SER A 49 -0.58 -6.28 -7.85
N HIS A 50 0.20 -5.76 -6.89
CA HIS A 50 -0.08 -5.90 -5.47
C HIS A 50 -1.35 -5.15 -5.10
N GLY A 51 -1.43 -3.84 -5.31
CA GLY A 51 -2.50 -3.02 -4.75
C GLY A 51 -3.90 -3.45 -5.21
N THR A 52 -4.03 -3.79 -6.50
CA THR A 52 -5.32 -4.27 -7.05
C THR A 52 -5.74 -5.59 -6.40
N ALA A 53 -4.82 -6.56 -6.31
CA ALA A 53 -5.10 -7.85 -5.71
C ALA A 53 -5.29 -7.75 -4.19
N ALA A 54 -4.46 -6.96 -3.51
CA ALA A 54 -4.50 -6.76 -2.07
C ALA A 54 -5.82 -6.11 -1.64
N ALA A 55 -6.30 -5.08 -2.35
CA ALA A 55 -7.61 -4.49 -2.10
C ALA A 55 -8.74 -5.53 -2.24
N ALA A 56 -8.75 -6.30 -3.33
CA ALA A 56 -9.77 -7.32 -3.55
C ALA A 56 -9.73 -8.43 -2.49
N MET A 57 -8.54 -8.94 -2.17
CA MET A 57 -8.39 -9.99 -1.16
C MET A 57 -8.67 -9.49 0.26
N ALA A 58 -8.28 -8.26 0.60
CA ALA A 58 -8.60 -7.64 1.89
C ALA A 58 -10.11 -7.46 2.03
N ALA A 59 -10.79 -6.91 1.02
CA ALA A 59 -12.25 -6.78 1.02
C ALA A 59 -12.93 -8.14 1.20
N HIS A 60 -12.49 -9.16 0.45
CA HIS A 60 -13.00 -10.53 0.59
C HIS A 60 -12.76 -11.10 2.01
N ALA A 61 -11.55 -10.92 2.55
CA ALA A 61 -11.19 -11.40 3.89
C ALA A 61 -11.98 -10.70 4.99
N ILE A 62 -12.27 -9.40 4.85
CA ILE A 62 -13.08 -8.62 5.79
C ILE A 62 -14.54 -9.06 5.73
N LEU A 63 -15.12 -9.11 4.52
CA LEU A 63 -16.54 -9.40 4.32
C LEU A 63 -16.93 -10.83 4.72
N ARG A 64 -16.03 -11.81 4.52
CA ARG A 64 -16.29 -13.21 4.86
C ARG A 64 -15.87 -13.60 6.28
N SER A 65 -15.24 -12.70 7.03
CA SER A 65 -14.85 -12.99 8.40
C SER A 65 -16.01 -12.79 9.37
N HIS A 66 -16.94 -13.75 9.40
CA HIS A 66 -17.98 -13.80 10.43
C HIS A 66 -17.40 -13.98 11.86
N LYS A 67 -16.13 -14.38 11.97
CA LYS A 67 -15.43 -14.64 13.25
C LYS A 67 -14.62 -13.45 13.78
N ALA A 68 -14.36 -12.43 12.97
CA ALA A 68 -13.65 -11.23 13.43
C ALA A 68 -14.66 -10.18 13.90
N THR A 69 -15.19 -10.35 15.11
CA THR A 69 -16.18 -9.45 15.71
C THR A 69 -15.56 -8.18 16.31
N THR A 70 -14.23 -8.14 16.50
CA THR A 70 -13.53 -7.01 17.12
C THR A 70 -12.15 -6.78 16.50
N PHE A 71 -11.50 -5.65 16.83
CA PHE A 71 -10.11 -5.36 16.41
C PHE A 71 -9.05 -6.17 17.16
N ALA A 72 -9.44 -7.00 18.13
CA ALA A 72 -8.56 -7.93 18.83
C ALA A 72 -8.80 -9.41 18.44
N SER A 73 -9.71 -9.67 17.50
CA SER A 73 -10.02 -11.02 17.07
C SER A 73 -8.78 -11.75 16.51
N PRO A 74 -8.69 -13.08 16.67
CA PRO A 74 -7.64 -13.89 16.07
C PRO A 74 -7.62 -13.73 14.55
N ASN A 75 -6.41 -13.74 13.97
CA ASN A 75 -6.27 -13.65 12.52
C ASN A 75 -6.84 -14.90 11.85
N THR A 76 -7.71 -14.71 10.86
CA THR A 76 -8.22 -15.82 10.06
C THR A 76 -7.17 -16.30 9.04
N PRO A 77 -7.29 -17.53 8.50
CA PRO A 77 -6.41 -18.00 7.43
C PRO A 77 -6.38 -17.06 6.22
N THR A 78 -7.54 -16.54 5.79
CA THR A 78 -7.63 -15.60 4.67
C THR A 78 -6.94 -14.27 4.98
N GLN A 79 -7.06 -13.75 6.21
CA GLN A 79 -6.34 -12.56 6.62
C GLN A 79 -4.82 -12.77 6.64
N ASN A 80 -4.38 -13.94 7.10
CA ASN A 80 -2.97 -14.31 7.08
C ASN A 80 -2.41 -14.39 5.65
N THR A 81 -3.17 -14.93 4.69
CA THR A 81 -2.77 -14.93 3.27
C THR A 81 -2.60 -13.52 2.72
N VAL A 82 -3.50 -12.58 3.05
CA VAL A 82 -3.38 -11.16 2.61
C VAL A 82 -2.16 -10.49 3.22
N LEU A 83 -1.87 -10.75 4.50
CA LEU A 83 -0.68 -10.24 5.17
C LEU A 83 0.59 -10.80 4.52
N GLU A 84 0.66 -12.10 4.25
CA GLU A 84 1.83 -12.73 3.61
C GLU A 84 2.04 -12.24 2.17
N PHE A 85 0.96 -12.11 1.40
CA PHE A 85 0.99 -11.50 0.07
C PHE A 85 1.57 -10.08 0.11
N SER A 86 1.13 -9.28 1.08
CA SER A 86 1.60 -7.90 1.21
C SER A 86 3.02 -7.83 1.74
N VAL A 87 3.41 -8.66 2.71
CA VAL A 87 4.80 -8.76 3.19
C VAL A 87 5.73 -9.13 2.04
N ALA A 88 5.35 -10.06 1.16
CA ALA A 88 6.14 -10.41 -0.01
C ALA A 88 6.37 -9.21 -0.94
N TYR A 89 5.31 -8.47 -1.28
CA TYR A 89 5.41 -7.26 -2.11
C TYR A 89 6.31 -6.22 -1.46
N PHE A 90 6.01 -5.79 -0.23
CA PHE A 90 6.77 -4.73 0.45
C PHE A 90 8.24 -5.12 0.65
N SER A 91 8.55 -6.42 0.80
CA SER A 91 9.94 -6.89 0.91
C SER A 91 10.68 -6.75 -0.42
N LEU A 92 10.06 -7.13 -1.54
CA LEU A 92 10.68 -6.99 -2.85
C LEU A 92 10.82 -5.52 -3.25
N ASP A 93 9.80 -4.71 -3.00
CA ASP A 93 9.82 -3.30 -3.37
C ASP A 93 10.81 -2.51 -2.48
N LEU A 94 10.96 -2.88 -1.19
CA LEU A 94 12.03 -2.37 -0.34
C LEU A 94 13.42 -2.70 -0.91
N LEU A 95 13.64 -3.94 -1.37
CA LEU A 95 14.91 -4.32 -2.01
C LEU A 95 15.17 -3.47 -3.26
N HIS A 96 14.13 -3.20 -4.05
CA HIS A 96 14.21 -2.29 -5.18
C HIS A 96 14.68 -0.88 -4.76
N TYR A 97 14.04 -0.26 -3.75
CA TYR A 97 14.45 1.08 -3.30
C TYR A 97 15.88 1.09 -2.74
N VAL A 98 16.26 0.10 -1.94
CA VAL A 98 17.62 0.02 -1.38
C VAL A 98 18.69 -0.12 -2.47
N LEU A 99 18.41 -0.87 -3.54
CA LEU A 99 19.36 -1.12 -4.61
C LEU A 99 19.44 0.01 -5.65
N PHE A 100 18.30 0.59 -6.04
CA PHE A 100 18.23 1.54 -7.16
C PHE A 100 18.02 3.00 -6.71
N PHE A 101 17.41 3.22 -5.55
CA PHE A 101 17.01 4.55 -5.05
C PHE A 101 17.32 4.73 -3.55
N PRO A 102 18.58 4.52 -3.09
CA PRO A 102 18.92 4.54 -1.67
C PRO A 102 18.68 5.91 -1.00
N ASN A 103 18.56 6.97 -1.80
CA ASN A 103 18.27 8.33 -1.32
C ASN A 103 16.78 8.58 -1.08
N ASP A 104 15.89 7.69 -1.53
CA ASP A 104 14.44 7.80 -1.31
C ASP A 104 14.06 7.29 0.09
N VAL A 105 14.65 7.92 1.11
CA VAL A 105 14.55 7.54 2.52
C VAL A 105 13.09 7.46 2.99
N LEU A 106 12.23 8.36 2.51
CA LEU A 106 10.81 8.35 2.88
C LEU A 106 10.09 7.07 2.41
N PHE A 107 10.36 6.62 1.18
CA PHE A 107 9.78 5.37 0.66
C PHE A 107 10.37 4.16 1.38
N ILE A 108 11.68 4.13 1.60
CA ILE A 108 12.36 3.06 2.35
C ILE A 108 11.76 2.93 3.76
N LEU A 109 11.65 4.04 4.50
CA LEU A 109 11.06 4.06 5.84
C LEU A 109 9.58 3.66 5.82
N HIS A 110 8.81 4.09 4.82
CA HIS A 110 7.42 3.67 4.65
C HIS A 110 7.28 2.15 4.48
N HIS A 111 8.15 1.55 3.66
CA HIS A 111 8.14 0.10 3.43
C HIS A 111 8.56 -0.67 4.70
N LEU A 112 9.60 -0.22 5.39
CA LEU A 112 10.02 -0.78 6.67
C LEU A 112 8.93 -0.69 7.74
N ALA A 113 8.28 0.46 7.85
CA ALA A 113 7.15 0.67 8.75
C ALA A 113 5.98 -0.28 8.45
N THR A 114 5.63 -0.43 7.18
CA THR A 114 4.54 -1.32 6.75
C THR A 114 4.88 -2.78 6.99
N LEU A 115 6.12 -3.19 6.66
CA LEU A 115 6.64 -4.52 6.98
C LEU A 115 6.62 -4.78 8.48
N TYR A 116 7.04 -3.83 9.30
CA TYR A 116 6.99 -3.95 10.75
C TYR A 116 5.57 -4.25 11.23
N VAL A 117 4.57 -3.46 10.83
CA VAL A 117 3.18 -3.67 11.24
C VAL A 117 2.65 -5.03 10.75
N PHE A 118 2.90 -5.39 9.48
CA PHE A 118 2.37 -6.64 8.92
C PHE A 118 3.03 -7.87 9.52
N THR A 119 4.36 -7.88 9.66
CA THR A 119 5.09 -9.03 10.20
C THR A 119 4.80 -9.23 11.68
N THR A 120 4.73 -8.17 12.48
CA THR A 120 4.36 -8.28 13.90
C THR A 120 2.91 -8.72 14.06
N CYS A 121 1.96 -8.20 13.27
CA CYS A 121 0.58 -8.66 13.27
C CYS A 121 0.46 -10.15 12.85
N ARG A 122 1.20 -10.57 11.81
CA ARG A 122 1.12 -11.93 11.25
C ARG A 122 1.82 -12.99 12.09
N TYR A 123 3.05 -12.72 12.52
CA TYR A 123 3.97 -13.73 13.06
C TYR A 123 4.19 -13.62 14.57
N VAL A 124 3.99 -12.45 15.16
CA VAL A 124 4.23 -12.23 16.60
C VAL A 124 2.90 -12.24 17.37
N VAL A 125 1.99 -11.33 17.04
CA VAL A 125 0.73 -11.13 17.79
C VAL A 125 -0.36 -12.09 17.36
N ARG A 126 -0.47 -12.39 16.05
CA ARG A 126 -1.46 -13.31 15.46
C ARG A 126 -2.93 -12.90 15.68
N HIS A 127 -3.16 -11.68 16.13
CA HIS A 127 -4.46 -11.04 16.35
C HIS A 127 -4.47 -9.65 15.73
N GLY A 128 -5.66 -9.14 15.43
CA GLY A 128 -5.87 -7.76 14.99
C GLY A 128 -5.72 -7.50 13.49
N ALA A 129 -5.52 -8.55 12.67
CA ALA A 129 -5.40 -8.39 11.22
C ALA A 129 -6.63 -7.71 10.59
N HIS A 130 -7.83 -7.88 11.15
CA HIS A 130 -9.03 -7.22 10.63
C HIS A 130 -8.83 -5.70 10.48
N ALA A 131 -8.36 -5.03 11.53
CA ALA A 131 -8.18 -3.59 11.52
C ALA A 131 -7.06 -3.15 10.55
N ILE A 132 -5.95 -3.90 10.56
CA ILE A 132 -4.82 -3.68 9.64
C ILE A 132 -5.24 -3.85 8.17
N LEU A 133 -6.08 -4.84 7.86
CA LEU A 133 -6.56 -5.07 6.50
C LEU A 133 -7.58 -4.03 6.04
N VAL A 134 -8.37 -3.45 6.94
CA VAL A 134 -9.24 -2.31 6.57
C VAL A 134 -8.37 -1.12 6.17
N LEU A 135 -7.31 -0.82 6.92
CA LEU A 135 -6.36 0.24 6.56
C LEU A 135 -5.64 -0.07 5.24
N LEU A 136 -5.21 -1.32 5.03
CA LEU A 136 -4.64 -1.76 3.75
C LEU A 136 -5.64 -1.54 2.61
N LEU A 137 -6.91 -1.95 2.77
CA LEU A 137 -7.94 -1.73 1.76
C LEU A 137 -8.11 -0.24 1.41
N LEU A 138 -8.21 0.61 2.42
CA LEU A 138 -8.34 2.06 2.23
C LEU A 138 -7.12 2.65 1.52
N ALA A 139 -5.92 2.16 1.84
CA ALA A 139 -4.71 2.57 1.14
C ALA A 139 -4.70 2.06 -0.32
N GLU A 140 -5.02 0.79 -0.56
CA GLU A 140 -4.83 0.16 -1.86
C GLU A 140 -5.89 0.49 -2.90
N ILE A 141 -7.09 0.93 -2.49
CA ILE A 141 -8.12 1.44 -3.43
C ILE A 141 -7.59 2.59 -4.30
N THR A 142 -6.64 3.37 -3.79
CA THR A 142 -6.03 4.47 -4.55
C THR A 142 -4.88 4.01 -5.45
N SER A 143 -4.32 2.82 -5.23
CA SER A 143 -3.04 2.39 -5.83
C SER A 143 -3.11 2.19 -7.33
N GLY A 144 -4.25 1.73 -7.87
CA GLY A 144 -4.42 1.63 -9.33
C GLY A 144 -4.33 3.00 -10.02
N CYS A 145 -5.03 4.00 -9.48
CA CYS A 145 -4.99 5.36 -9.99
C CYS A 145 -3.62 6.02 -9.77
N GLN A 146 -3.02 5.80 -8.59
CA GLN A 146 -1.70 6.31 -8.23
C GLN A 146 -0.62 5.79 -9.20
N ASN A 147 -0.53 4.48 -9.41
CA ASN A 147 0.48 3.88 -10.27
C ASN A 147 0.30 4.29 -11.75
N ALA A 148 -0.93 4.36 -12.24
CA ALA A 148 -1.21 4.87 -13.58
C ALA A 148 -0.78 6.35 -13.74
N TRP A 149 -1.05 7.17 -12.71
CA TRP A 149 -0.62 8.57 -12.67
C TRP A 149 0.91 8.70 -12.63
N THR A 150 1.59 7.88 -11.82
CA THR A 150 3.06 7.84 -11.73
C THR A 150 3.71 7.45 -13.06
N LEU A 151 3.26 6.37 -13.70
CA LEU A 151 3.77 5.94 -15.02
C LEU A 151 3.59 7.00 -16.10
N ALA A 152 2.42 7.67 -16.11
CA ALA A 152 2.18 8.78 -17.01
C ALA A 152 3.15 9.95 -16.74
N GLY A 153 3.49 10.18 -15.47
CA GLY A 153 4.48 11.16 -15.01
C GLY A 153 5.87 10.91 -15.60
N PHE A 154 6.38 9.69 -15.52
CA PHE A 154 7.71 9.33 -16.06
C PHE A 154 7.86 9.60 -17.56
N ARG A 155 6.76 9.53 -18.32
CA ARG A 155 6.75 9.74 -19.77
C ARG A 155 6.19 11.10 -20.19
N ARG A 156 5.82 11.96 -19.25
CA ARG A 156 5.15 13.24 -19.51
C ARG A 156 5.94 14.14 -20.48
N ALA A 157 7.25 14.24 -20.31
CA ALA A 157 8.10 15.09 -21.16
C ALA A 157 8.29 14.53 -22.58
N GLY A 158 8.25 13.21 -22.74
CA GLY A 158 8.55 12.52 -24.01
C GLY A 158 7.33 12.00 -24.77
N SER A 159 6.11 12.20 -24.27
CA SER A 159 4.89 11.71 -24.91
C SER A 159 3.69 12.64 -24.64
N PRO A 160 3.11 13.27 -25.68
CA PRO A 160 1.90 14.09 -25.53
C PRO A 160 0.71 13.31 -24.96
N ALA A 161 0.59 12.02 -25.30
CA ALA A 161 -0.44 11.15 -24.76
C ALA A 161 -0.27 10.93 -23.24
N ALA A 162 0.97 10.67 -22.79
CA ALA A 162 1.27 10.54 -21.36
C ALA A 162 1.02 11.85 -20.61
N ALA A 163 1.35 13.00 -21.20
CA ALA A 163 1.07 14.29 -20.60
C ALA A 163 -0.43 14.57 -20.42
N LYS A 164 -1.24 14.26 -21.44
CA LYS A 164 -2.71 14.36 -21.35
C LYS A 164 -3.26 13.44 -20.28
N LEU A 165 -2.78 12.20 -20.22
CA LEU A 165 -3.22 11.22 -19.21
C LEU A 165 -2.84 11.68 -17.79
N TYR A 166 -1.61 12.16 -17.59
CA TYR A 166 -1.14 12.71 -16.31
C TYR A 166 -2.00 13.89 -15.85
N ASP A 167 -2.24 14.86 -16.73
CA ASP A 167 -3.04 16.06 -16.41
C ASP A 167 -4.51 15.70 -16.10
N PHE A 168 -5.06 14.68 -16.77
CA PHE A 168 -6.41 14.17 -16.52
C PHE A 168 -6.52 13.38 -15.21
N LEU A 169 -5.54 12.54 -14.91
CA LEU A 169 -5.53 11.72 -13.70
C LEU A 169 -5.21 12.53 -12.45
N SER A 170 -4.36 13.56 -12.54
CA SER A 170 -3.89 14.34 -11.38
C SER A 170 -5.02 14.78 -10.43
N PRO A 171 -6.03 15.58 -10.84
CA PRO A 171 -7.07 16.02 -9.91
C PRO A 171 -7.94 14.87 -9.39
N LYS A 172 -8.15 13.81 -10.19
CA LYS A 172 -8.95 12.64 -9.79
C LYS A 172 -8.22 11.82 -8.74
N PHE A 173 -6.94 11.60 -8.96
CA PHE A 173 -6.04 10.93 -8.04
C PHE A 173 -5.96 11.70 -6.72
N TYR A 174 -5.71 13.00 -6.75
CA TYR A 174 -5.61 13.80 -5.53
C TYR A 174 -6.92 13.77 -4.72
N ALA A 175 -8.07 13.88 -5.38
CA ALA A 175 -9.37 13.78 -4.72
C ALA A 175 -9.60 12.41 -4.09
N LEU A 176 -9.38 11.33 -4.86
CA LEU A 176 -9.52 9.95 -4.38
C LEU A 176 -8.59 9.68 -3.19
N TYR A 177 -7.33 10.09 -3.30
CA TYR A 177 -6.33 9.95 -2.25
C TYR A 177 -6.71 10.74 -0.98
N SER A 178 -7.18 11.98 -1.15
CA SER A 178 -7.62 12.83 -0.04
C SER A 178 -8.79 12.20 0.72
N VAL A 179 -9.77 11.60 0.03
CA VAL A 179 -10.91 10.93 0.67
C VAL A 179 -10.46 9.68 1.43
N PHE A 180 -9.83 8.73 0.74
CA PHE A 180 -9.56 7.42 1.32
C PHE A 180 -8.43 7.44 2.34
N ARG A 181 -7.33 8.13 2.04
CA ARG A 181 -6.15 8.18 2.93
C ARG A 181 -6.15 9.40 3.83
N GLY A 182 -6.72 10.53 3.39
CA GLY A 182 -6.74 11.77 4.16
C GLY A 182 -7.94 11.97 5.09
N ILE A 183 -9.04 11.22 4.88
CA ILE A 183 -10.25 11.32 5.73
C ILE A 183 -10.61 9.95 6.33
N LEU A 184 -10.91 8.96 5.48
CA LEU A 184 -11.39 7.65 5.96
C LEU A 184 -10.32 6.90 6.76
N GLY A 185 -9.05 6.95 6.33
CA GLY A 185 -7.90 6.43 7.06
C GLY A 185 -7.81 6.97 8.49
N PRO A 186 -7.67 8.30 8.70
CA PRO A 186 -7.66 8.90 10.04
C PRO A 186 -8.91 8.58 10.88
N MET A 187 -10.10 8.60 10.28
CA MET A 187 -11.34 8.25 10.99
C MET A 187 -11.31 6.80 11.50
N PHE A 188 -10.85 5.86 10.67
CA PHE A 188 -10.73 4.47 11.07
C PHE A 188 -9.64 4.27 12.13
N MET A 189 -8.50 4.96 11.95
CA MET A 189 -7.40 4.98 12.91
C MET A 189 -7.85 5.47 14.29
N TYR A 190 -8.66 6.53 14.35
CA TYR A 190 -9.24 7.02 15.59
C TYR A 190 -10.11 5.94 16.27
N LYS A 191 -10.96 5.24 15.51
CA LYS A 191 -11.78 4.13 16.05
C LYS A 191 -10.91 3.00 16.61
N MET A 192 -9.82 2.64 15.92
CA MET A 192 -8.84 1.67 16.42
C MET A 192 -8.22 2.13 17.74
N GLY A 193 -7.82 3.40 17.83
CA GLY A 193 -7.25 3.97 19.05
C GLY A 193 -8.20 3.92 20.24
N VAL A 194 -9.46 4.34 20.06
CA VAL A 194 -10.48 4.26 21.11
C VAL A 194 -10.68 2.82 21.59
N PHE A 195 -10.73 1.85 20.67
CA PHE A 195 -10.84 0.44 21.03
C PHE A 195 -9.63 -0.04 21.84
N TYR A 196 -8.40 0.25 21.43
CA TYR A 196 -7.21 -0.20 22.16
C TYR A 196 -7.07 0.46 23.54
N VAL A 197 -7.33 1.77 23.64
CA VAL A 197 -7.27 2.51 24.90
C VAL A 197 -8.33 2.05 25.90
N SER A 198 -9.47 1.53 25.43
CA SER A 198 -10.52 0.97 26.30
C SER A 198 -10.08 -0.28 27.09
N GLY A 199 -8.92 -0.87 26.76
CA GLY A 199 -8.45 -2.12 27.36
C GLY A 199 -9.08 -3.38 26.74
N ALA A 200 -9.98 -3.23 25.77
CA ALA A 200 -10.66 -4.36 25.11
C ALA A 200 -9.70 -5.35 24.41
N ALA A 201 -8.47 -4.94 24.12
CA ALA A 201 -7.45 -5.78 23.50
C ALA A 201 -6.41 -6.35 24.48
N ASP A 202 -6.36 -5.85 25.73
CA ASP A 202 -5.31 -6.20 26.72
C ASP A 202 -5.13 -7.72 26.94
N PRO A 203 -6.18 -8.56 26.89
CA PRO A 203 -6.01 -10.00 27.09
C PRO A 203 -5.22 -10.73 25.99
N VAL A 204 -5.12 -10.16 24.78
CA VAL A 204 -4.61 -10.87 23.60
C VAL A 204 -3.61 -10.09 22.74
N ILE A 205 -3.65 -8.75 22.77
CA ILE A 205 -2.69 -7.90 22.07
C ILE A 205 -1.85 -7.16 23.12
N PRO A 206 -0.55 -7.46 23.22
CA PRO A 206 0.35 -6.77 24.15
C PRO A 206 0.34 -5.26 23.90
N ARG A 207 0.38 -4.47 24.98
CA ARG A 207 0.33 -3.00 24.89
C ARG A 207 1.42 -2.40 24.01
N TRP A 208 2.64 -2.93 24.10
CA TRP A 208 3.75 -2.46 23.27
C TRP A 208 3.45 -2.58 21.77
N ALA A 209 2.73 -3.62 21.36
CA ALA A 209 2.48 -3.91 19.96
C ALA A 209 1.42 -2.98 19.37
N TRP A 210 0.27 -2.84 20.03
CA TRP A 210 -0.74 -1.93 19.51
C TRP A 210 -0.29 -0.48 19.61
N VAL A 211 0.42 -0.08 20.68
CA VAL A 211 0.94 1.29 20.81
C VAL A 211 1.91 1.59 19.68
N SER A 212 2.85 0.68 19.38
CA SER A 212 3.81 0.89 18.29
C SER A 212 3.12 0.94 16.92
N TRP A 213 2.14 0.06 16.66
CA TRP A 213 1.34 0.11 15.43
C TRP A 213 0.62 1.45 15.32
N MET A 214 0.01 1.92 16.42
CA MET A 214 -0.72 3.18 16.43
C MET A 214 0.19 4.37 16.10
N VAL A 215 1.40 4.40 16.66
CA VAL A 215 2.38 5.44 16.35
C VAL A 215 2.79 5.39 14.88
N VAL A 216 3.20 4.23 14.39
CA VAL A 216 3.68 4.04 13.01
C VAL A 216 2.62 4.42 11.99
N ILE A 217 1.38 3.95 12.16
CA ILE A 217 0.27 4.25 11.26
C ILE A 217 -0.09 5.74 11.32
N SER A 218 -0.05 6.36 12.51
CA SER A 218 -0.35 7.80 12.64
C SER A 218 0.66 8.66 11.88
N VAL A 219 1.95 8.35 11.99
CA VAL A 219 3.01 9.04 11.24
C VAL A 219 2.82 8.84 9.73
N ALA A 220 2.54 7.61 9.29
CA ALA A 220 2.30 7.32 7.89
C ALA A 220 1.11 8.11 7.31
N ILE A 221 0.00 8.19 8.05
CA ILE A 221 -1.17 8.98 7.67
C ILE A 221 -0.84 10.47 7.60
N CYS A 222 -0.11 11.02 8.58
CA CYS A 222 0.27 12.43 8.57
C CYS A 222 1.15 12.78 7.36
N LEU A 223 2.18 11.96 7.08
CA LEU A 223 3.05 12.15 5.91
C LEU A 223 2.27 12.00 4.60
N SER A 224 1.31 11.07 4.55
CA SER A 224 0.42 10.88 3.40
C SER A 224 -0.45 12.12 3.14
N ILE A 225 -1.00 12.73 4.18
CA ILE A 225 -1.78 13.98 4.09
C ILE A 225 -0.90 15.14 3.61
N LEU A 226 0.28 15.32 4.21
CA LEU A 226 1.21 16.38 3.81
C LEU A 226 1.62 16.24 2.34
N TRP A 227 1.88 15.01 1.90
CA TRP A 227 2.26 14.72 0.52
C TRP A 227 1.15 15.08 -0.47
N VAL A 228 -0.10 14.67 -0.23
CA VAL A 228 -1.21 15.01 -1.14
C VAL A 228 -1.57 16.49 -1.10
N LEU A 229 -1.42 17.17 0.05
CA LEU A 229 -1.58 18.61 0.14
C LEU A 229 -0.54 19.36 -0.69
N ASN A 230 0.72 18.90 -0.67
CA ASN A 230 1.75 19.48 -1.53
C ASN A 230 1.40 19.31 -3.02
N LEU A 231 0.90 18.14 -3.43
CA LEU A 231 0.45 17.91 -4.82
C LEU A 231 -0.70 18.84 -5.23
N TRP A 232 -1.67 19.07 -4.35
CA TRP A 232 -2.75 20.04 -4.58
C TRP A 232 -2.22 21.45 -4.76
N ILE A 233 -1.31 21.89 -3.89
CA ILE A 233 -0.68 23.21 -3.94
C ILE A 233 0.05 23.39 -5.28
N ASP A 234 0.88 22.42 -5.68
CA ASP A 234 1.65 22.47 -6.91
C ASP A 234 0.75 22.49 -8.15
N TRP A 235 -0.33 21.72 -8.14
CA TRP A 235 -1.30 21.71 -9.23
C TRP A 235 -2.05 23.04 -9.38
N CYS A 236 -2.50 23.62 -8.26
CA CYS A 236 -3.16 24.93 -8.24
C CYS A 236 -2.23 26.05 -8.72
N LYS A 237 -0.97 26.07 -8.26
CA LYS A 237 0.05 27.04 -8.72
C LYS A 237 0.27 26.93 -10.23
N ASN A 238 0.44 25.71 -10.75
CA ASN A 238 0.64 25.48 -12.18
C ASN A 238 -0.57 25.91 -13.02
N LYS A 239 -1.81 25.68 -12.55
CA LYS A 239 -3.03 26.13 -13.23
C LYS A 239 -3.14 27.65 -13.25
N MET A 240 -2.80 28.32 -12.16
CA MET A 240 -2.81 29.77 -12.07
C MET A 240 -1.79 30.40 -13.03
N GLN A 241 -0.55 29.87 -13.07
CA GLN A 241 0.48 30.33 -14.00
C GLN A 241 0.07 30.15 -15.47
N LYS A 242 -0.58 29.03 -15.82
CA LYS A 242 -1.10 28.79 -17.18
C LYS A 242 -2.25 29.74 -17.55
N LYS A 243 -3.00 30.26 -16.58
CA LYS A 243 -4.09 31.22 -16.81
C LYS A 243 -3.58 32.66 -17.00
N MET A 244 -2.38 32.97 -16.51
CA MET A 244 -1.74 34.29 -16.63
C MET A 244 -0.87 34.43 -17.89
N ARG A 245 -0.67 33.36 -18.65
CA ARG A 245 0.02 33.34 -19.94
C ARG A 245 -0.99 33.25 -21.07
#